data_AF-F1TH21-F1
#
_entry.id   AF-F1TH21-F1
#
_cell.length_a   1.000
_cell.length_b   1.000
_cell.length_c   1.000
_cell.angle_alpha   90.00
_cell.angle_beta   90.00
_cell.angle_gamma   90.00
#
_symmetry.space_group_name_H-M   'P 1'
#
loop_
_entity.id
_entity.type
_entity.pdbx_description
1 polymer ?
#
loop_
_entity_poly.entity_id
_entity_poly.type
_entity_poly.pdbx_seq_one_letter_code
_entity_poly.pdbx_strand_id
1 'polypeptide(L)'
;MEVDTYNILYNLSGRANSLMRECFNVCSPLYKKDSDIPYNVQFVFIQLFSSSYLSSESALILIANYRLWDTEIIYRSILEGTIKLFYLSYGSKKEIQEKCDEFWFIIPETKLITRHYKAQEMISKLDDNSSKYVPVKELLLSDEELQKLRDKYPKKYISHLNQKWSFSEMIKVLANSDIQEFDKLASMYYGYSLGSHFTHQDGDGIGMIWDRQNRDTKRRLSIELAHGSRFVSDILSLTTLRTTLYLKFYGVDPKPMTTLYKHLDILFKETENYYKEWFEIEYENK
;
A
#
# COMPACT_ATOMS: atom_id res chain seq x y z
N MET A 1 23.99 17.46 -13.57
CA MET A 1 23.11 17.53 -12.38
C MET A 1 21.76 16.90 -12.66
N GLU A 2 20.91 17.39 -13.57
CA GLU A 2 19.59 16.75 -13.83
C GLU A 2 19.70 15.31 -14.39
N VAL A 3 20.62 15.10 -15.35
CA VAL A 3 20.96 13.75 -15.86
C VAL A 3 21.53 12.83 -14.78
N ASP A 4 22.16 13.41 -13.75
CA ASP A 4 22.76 12.65 -12.66
C ASP A 4 21.69 12.15 -11.69
N THR A 5 20.75 13.02 -11.27
CA THR A 5 19.63 12.63 -10.42
C THR A 5 18.77 11.53 -11.05
N TYR A 6 18.46 11.66 -12.34
CA TYR A 6 17.72 10.63 -13.07
C TYR A 6 18.44 9.27 -13.04
N ASN A 7 19.73 9.26 -13.39
CA ASN A 7 20.53 8.03 -13.42
C ASN A 7 20.67 7.40 -12.03
N ILE A 8 20.84 8.22 -10.99
CA ILE A 8 20.89 7.74 -9.60
C ILE A 8 19.58 7.04 -9.24
N LEU A 9 18.43 7.69 -9.44
CA LEU A 9 17.13 7.10 -9.12
C LEU A 9 16.83 5.84 -9.94
N TYR A 10 17.23 5.81 -11.21
CA TYR A 10 17.14 4.62 -12.06
C TYR A 10 17.94 3.44 -11.45
N ASN A 11 19.19 3.68 -11.05
CA ASN A 11 20.05 2.66 -10.46
C ASN A 11 19.55 2.19 -9.08
N LEU A 12 19.14 3.12 -8.21
CA LEU A 12 18.56 2.80 -6.91
C LEU A 12 17.32 1.92 -7.07
N SER A 13 16.42 2.28 -7.99
CA SER A 13 15.18 1.54 -8.25
C SER A 13 15.46 0.13 -8.78
N GLY A 14 16.44 -0.02 -9.68
CA GLY A 14 16.86 -1.32 -10.20
C GLY A 14 17.41 -2.24 -9.10
N ARG A 15 18.29 -1.71 -8.24
CA ARG A 15 18.85 -2.45 -7.10
C ARG A 15 17.78 -2.83 -6.08
N ALA A 16 16.88 -1.90 -5.76
CA ALA A 16 15.76 -2.15 -4.87
C ALA A 16 14.85 -3.26 -5.41
N ASN A 17 14.54 -3.25 -6.71
CA ASN A 17 13.72 -4.28 -7.33
C ASN A 17 14.36 -5.67 -7.23
N SER A 18 15.67 -5.78 -7.44
CA SER A 18 16.41 -7.04 -7.26
C SER A 18 16.31 -7.56 -5.82
N LEU A 19 16.52 -6.71 -4.81
CA LEU A 19 16.39 -7.09 -3.40
C LEU A 19 14.95 -7.47 -3.02
N MET A 20 13.98 -6.79 -3.60
CA MET A 20 12.56 -7.11 -3.40
C MET A 20 12.21 -8.48 -3.98
N ARG A 21 12.76 -8.83 -5.16
CA ARG A 21 12.63 -10.18 -5.75
C ARG A 21 13.25 -11.25 -4.87
N GLU A 22 14.39 -10.98 -4.25
CA GLU A 22 14.98 -11.89 -3.26
C GLU A 22 14.04 -12.09 -2.06
N CYS A 23 13.46 -11.01 -1.51
CA CYS A 23 12.44 -11.10 -0.45
C CYS A 23 11.24 -11.96 -0.88
N PHE A 24 10.76 -11.80 -2.12
CA PHE A 24 9.64 -12.57 -2.65
C PHE A 24 9.98 -14.06 -2.81
N ASN A 25 11.19 -14.37 -3.31
CA ASN A 25 11.66 -15.74 -3.50
C ASN A 25 11.81 -16.51 -2.18
N VAL A 26 12.05 -15.81 -1.07
CA VAL A 26 12.04 -16.40 0.28
C VAL A 26 10.62 -16.81 0.69
N CYS A 27 9.59 -16.03 0.30
CA CYS A 27 8.20 -16.30 0.67
C CYS A 27 7.48 -17.27 -0.28
N SER A 28 7.80 -17.24 -1.58
CA SER A 28 7.04 -17.96 -2.61
C SER A 28 6.93 -19.48 -2.40
N PRO A 29 7.91 -20.21 -1.83
CA PRO A 29 7.75 -21.63 -1.53
C PRO A 29 6.66 -21.91 -0.49
N LEU A 30 6.37 -20.94 0.39
CA LEU A 30 5.37 -21.08 1.44
C LEU A 30 3.94 -20.97 0.91
N TYR A 31 3.75 -20.48 -0.32
CA TYR A 31 2.42 -20.34 -0.94
C TYR A 31 1.74 -21.68 -1.18
N LYS A 32 2.52 -22.74 -1.33
CA LYS A 32 2.05 -24.12 -1.61
C LYS A 32 2.39 -25.08 -0.47
N LYS A 33 2.88 -24.56 0.65
CA LYS A 33 3.31 -25.40 1.77
C LYS A 33 2.08 -25.85 2.55
N ASP A 34 1.94 -27.16 2.74
CA ASP A 34 1.00 -27.73 3.69
C ASP A 34 1.31 -27.18 5.09
N SER A 35 0.30 -26.60 5.73
CA SER A 35 0.44 -25.97 7.03
C SER A 35 -0.85 -26.10 7.82
N ASP A 36 -0.78 -25.91 9.13
CA ASP A 36 -1.96 -25.88 10.01
C ASP A 36 -2.76 -24.58 9.89
N ILE A 37 -2.39 -23.71 8.94
CA ILE A 37 -3.09 -22.46 8.66
C ILE A 37 -4.33 -22.78 7.81
N PRO A 38 -5.53 -22.30 8.18
CA PRO A 38 -6.73 -22.49 7.38
C PRO A 38 -6.55 -21.99 5.94
N TYR A 39 -7.09 -22.74 4.97
CA TYR A 39 -6.94 -22.45 3.55
C TYR A 39 -7.38 -21.03 3.17
N ASN A 40 -8.51 -20.54 3.70
CA ASN A 40 -9.01 -19.18 3.43
C ASN A 40 -8.02 -18.11 3.93
N VAL A 41 -7.41 -18.32 5.10
CA VAL A 41 -6.42 -17.40 5.67
C VAL A 41 -5.15 -17.38 4.81
N GLN A 42 -4.63 -18.56 4.47
CA GLN A 42 -3.47 -18.68 3.58
C GLN A 42 -3.73 -17.99 2.24
N PHE A 43 -4.89 -18.24 1.63
CA PHE A 43 -5.29 -17.65 0.37
C PHE A 43 -5.31 -16.11 0.44
N VAL A 44 -5.98 -15.52 1.43
CA VAL A 44 -6.05 -14.06 1.61
C VAL A 44 -4.67 -13.44 1.76
N PHE A 45 -3.81 -14.05 2.58
CA PHE A 45 -2.46 -13.55 2.82
C PHE A 45 -1.61 -13.59 1.54
N ILE A 46 -1.69 -14.68 0.76
CA ILE A 46 -0.99 -14.81 -0.53
C ILE A 46 -1.42 -13.70 -1.49
N GLN A 47 -2.74 -13.49 -1.64
CA GLN A 47 -3.25 -12.49 -2.57
C GLN A 47 -2.82 -11.08 -2.18
N LEU A 48 -2.96 -10.73 -0.91
CA LEU A 48 -2.63 -9.39 -0.42
C LEU A 48 -1.12 -9.12 -0.43
N PHE A 49 -0.30 -10.11 -0.05
CA PHE A 49 1.16 -10.02 -0.16
C PHE A 49 1.59 -9.81 -1.61
N SER A 50 1.07 -10.63 -2.53
CA SER A 50 1.42 -10.57 -3.95
C SER A 50 0.96 -9.26 -4.59
N SER A 51 -0.26 -8.80 -4.28
CA SER A 51 -0.76 -7.50 -4.75
C SER A 51 0.14 -6.36 -4.26
N SER A 52 0.52 -6.36 -2.97
CA SER A 52 1.35 -5.29 -2.41
C SER A 52 2.78 -5.31 -2.96
N TYR A 53 3.31 -6.50 -3.28
CA TYR A 53 4.57 -6.67 -4.00
C TYR A 53 4.51 -6.09 -5.43
N LEU A 54 3.46 -6.40 -6.21
CA LEU A 54 3.29 -5.87 -7.57
C LEU A 54 3.14 -4.34 -7.60
N SER A 55 2.40 -3.77 -6.64
CA SER A 55 2.32 -2.32 -6.47
C SER A 55 3.68 -1.71 -6.13
N SER A 56 4.51 -2.43 -5.36
CA SER A 56 5.88 -2.00 -5.05
C SER A 56 6.78 -1.99 -6.29
N GLU A 57 6.69 -3.01 -7.17
CA GLU A 57 7.39 -3.01 -8.46
C GLU A 57 6.94 -1.82 -9.31
N SER A 58 5.64 -1.56 -9.36
CA SER A 58 5.06 -0.44 -10.12
C SER A 58 5.59 0.91 -9.62
N ALA A 59 5.67 1.11 -8.31
CA ALA A 59 6.23 2.33 -7.73
C ALA A 59 7.73 2.49 -8.07
N LEU A 60 8.53 1.43 -8.02
CA LEU A 60 9.95 1.49 -8.42
C LEU A 60 10.12 1.84 -9.90
N ILE A 61 9.23 1.37 -10.78
CA ILE A 61 9.23 1.76 -12.21
C ILE A 61 8.95 3.26 -12.35
N LEU A 62 7.99 3.80 -11.59
CA LEU A 62 7.70 5.24 -11.61
C LEU A 62 8.88 6.07 -11.13
N ILE A 63 9.56 5.65 -10.05
CA ILE A 63 10.77 6.32 -9.54
C ILE A 63 11.88 6.31 -10.59
N ALA A 64 12.13 5.16 -11.22
CA ALA A 64 13.13 5.03 -12.29
C ALA A 64 12.86 5.92 -13.50
N ASN A 65 11.59 6.34 -13.71
CA ASN A 65 11.16 7.24 -14.78
C ASN A 65 10.88 8.67 -14.27
N TYR A 66 11.35 9.01 -13.07
CA TYR A 66 11.20 10.34 -12.48
C TYR A 66 9.73 10.80 -12.31
N ARG A 67 8.81 9.85 -12.08
CA ARG A 67 7.38 10.10 -11.81
C ARG A 67 7.12 10.08 -10.30
N LEU A 68 7.82 10.96 -9.58
CA LEU A 68 7.85 10.97 -8.11
C LEU A 68 6.50 11.28 -7.46
N TRP A 69 5.69 12.12 -8.08
CA TRP A 69 4.37 12.48 -7.54
C TRP A 69 3.34 11.37 -7.76
N ASP A 70 3.36 10.70 -8.92
CA ASP A 70 2.53 9.51 -9.15
C ASP A 70 2.96 8.36 -8.24
N THR A 71 4.24 8.33 -7.87
CA THR A 71 4.76 7.37 -6.88
C THR A 71 4.07 7.53 -5.52
N GLU A 72 3.76 8.75 -5.05
CA GLU A 72 3.00 8.94 -3.78
C GLU A 72 1.64 8.22 -3.80
N ILE A 73 0.95 8.28 -4.94
CA ILE A 73 -0.38 7.68 -5.10
C ILE A 73 -0.28 6.14 -4.97
N ILE A 74 0.70 5.55 -5.64
CA ILE A 74 0.92 4.09 -5.57
C ILE A 74 1.46 3.70 -4.19
N TYR A 75 2.36 4.49 -3.62
CA TYR A 75 2.93 4.29 -2.29
C TYR A 75 1.84 4.20 -1.21
N ARG A 76 0.82 5.06 -1.27
CA ARG A 76 -0.35 4.97 -0.39
C ARG A 76 -1.02 3.59 -0.45
N SER A 77 -1.15 3.00 -1.63
CA SER A 77 -1.72 1.66 -1.80
C SER A 77 -0.83 0.56 -1.22
N ILE A 78 0.50 0.70 -1.34
CA ILE A 78 1.48 -0.21 -0.73
C ILE A 78 1.39 -0.17 0.79
N LEU A 79 1.29 1.03 1.37
CA LEU A 79 1.06 1.23 2.81
C LEU A 79 -0.22 0.54 3.26
N GLU A 80 -1.34 0.79 2.56
CA GLU A 80 -2.63 0.22 2.94
C GLU A 80 -2.62 -1.32 2.87
N GLY A 81 -2.01 -1.90 1.82
CA GLY A 81 -1.85 -3.35 1.71
C GLY A 81 -0.98 -3.94 2.83
N THR A 82 0.09 -3.25 3.19
CA THR A 82 0.99 -3.67 4.28
C THR A 82 0.28 -3.62 5.63
N ILE A 83 -0.40 -2.51 5.95
CA ILE A 83 -1.15 -2.39 7.21
C ILE A 83 -2.27 -3.42 7.31
N LYS A 84 -2.97 -3.71 6.20
CA LYS A 84 -4.00 -4.76 6.18
C LYS A 84 -3.42 -6.14 6.47
N LEU A 85 -2.24 -6.49 5.92
CA LEU A 85 -1.57 -7.76 6.25
C LEU A 85 -1.28 -7.87 7.75
N PHE A 86 -0.73 -6.80 8.32
CA PHE A 86 -0.44 -6.74 9.75
C PHE A 86 -1.71 -6.87 10.58
N TYR A 87 -2.76 -6.12 10.24
CA TYR A 87 -4.06 -6.17 10.92
C TYR A 87 -4.73 -7.56 10.84
N LEU A 88 -4.66 -8.21 9.68
CA LEU A 88 -5.15 -9.56 9.44
C LEU A 88 -4.38 -10.59 10.27
N SER A 89 -3.07 -10.40 10.48
CA SER A 89 -2.22 -11.33 11.22
C SER A 89 -2.30 -11.20 12.74
N TYR A 90 -2.93 -10.14 13.24
CA TYR A 90 -3.00 -9.83 14.67
C TYR A 90 -4.25 -10.42 15.32
N GLY A 91 -4.09 -11.05 16.49
CA GLY A 91 -5.17 -11.63 17.30
C GLY A 91 -5.11 -13.15 17.40
N SER A 92 -6.15 -13.73 18.00
CA SER A 92 -6.35 -15.18 18.09
C SER A 92 -6.61 -15.80 16.71
N LYS A 93 -6.41 -17.12 16.58
CA LYS A 93 -6.70 -17.85 15.33
C LYS A 93 -8.13 -17.60 14.80
N LYS A 94 -9.10 -17.50 15.72
CA LYS A 94 -10.49 -17.22 15.39
C LYS A 94 -10.66 -15.80 14.84
N GLU A 95 -10.09 -14.79 15.50
CA GLU A 95 -10.15 -13.40 15.04
C GLU A 95 -9.45 -13.21 13.69
N ILE A 96 -8.32 -13.89 13.45
CA ILE A 96 -7.63 -13.87 12.16
C ILE A 96 -8.55 -14.41 11.06
N GLN A 97 -9.21 -15.54 11.31
CA GLN A 97 -10.13 -16.14 10.34
C GLN A 97 -11.33 -15.22 10.07
N GLU A 98 -11.94 -14.65 11.11
CA GLU A 98 -13.05 -13.70 10.98
C GLU A 98 -12.64 -12.46 10.16
N LYS A 99 -11.44 -11.91 10.40
CA LYS A 99 -10.93 -10.78 9.60
C LYS A 99 -10.67 -11.17 8.15
N CYS A 100 -10.17 -12.37 7.88
CA CYS A 100 -10.01 -12.87 6.51
C CYS A 100 -11.36 -13.01 5.79
N ASP A 101 -12.38 -13.53 6.48
CA ASP A 101 -13.73 -13.66 5.93
C ASP A 101 -14.37 -12.30 5.68
N GLU A 102 -14.18 -11.36 6.63
CA GLU A 102 -14.59 -9.96 6.46
C GLU A 102 -13.94 -9.32 5.22
N PHE A 103 -12.62 -9.45 5.12
CA PHE A 103 -11.83 -8.84 4.04
C PHE A 103 -12.23 -9.38 2.66
N TRP A 104 -12.36 -10.71 2.55
CA TRP A 104 -12.49 -11.37 1.25
C TRP A 104 -13.94 -11.51 0.78
N PHE A 105 -14.90 -11.69 1.69
CA PHE A 105 -16.29 -11.93 1.33
C PHE A 105 -17.20 -10.77 1.73
N ILE A 106 -17.20 -10.40 3.02
CA ILE A 106 -18.20 -9.46 3.55
C ILE A 106 -18.03 -8.06 2.98
N ILE A 107 -16.81 -7.51 3.02
CA ILE A 107 -16.55 -6.16 2.50
C ILE A 107 -16.94 -6.07 1.02
N PRO A 108 -16.48 -6.97 0.11
CA PRO A 108 -16.92 -6.96 -1.29
C PRO A 108 -18.44 -7.05 -1.46
N GLU A 109 -19.13 -7.94 -0.72
CA GLU A 109 -20.59 -8.04 -0.76
C GLU A 109 -21.27 -6.72 -0.38
N THR A 110 -20.81 -6.04 0.69
CA THR A 110 -21.37 -4.73 1.07
C THR A 110 -21.16 -3.66 0.00
N LYS A 111 -20.09 -3.76 -0.81
CA LYS A 111 -19.83 -2.84 -1.92
C LYS A 111 -20.74 -3.09 -3.12
N LEU A 112 -21.36 -4.27 -3.27
CA LEU A 112 -22.36 -4.52 -4.32
C LEU A 112 -23.55 -3.58 -4.18
N ILE A 113 -24.03 -3.35 -2.95
CA ILE A 113 -25.12 -2.40 -2.67
C ILE A 113 -24.75 -0.99 -3.15
N THR A 114 -23.53 -0.54 -2.86
CA THR A 114 -23.08 0.80 -3.28
C THR A 114 -22.90 0.89 -4.80
N ARG A 115 -22.35 -0.16 -5.43
CA ARG A 115 -22.18 -0.23 -6.89
C ARG A 115 -23.53 -0.21 -7.61
N HIS A 116 -24.51 -0.95 -7.10
CA HIS A 116 -25.89 -0.93 -7.60
C HIS A 116 -26.45 0.49 -7.64
N TYR A 117 -26.42 1.22 -6.52
CA TYR A 117 -26.97 2.58 -6.48
C TYR A 117 -26.24 3.56 -7.40
N LYS A 118 -24.91 3.45 -7.50
CA LYS A 118 -24.13 4.27 -8.46
C LYS A 118 -24.50 3.95 -9.92
N ALA A 119 -24.65 2.67 -10.25
CA ALA A 119 -25.05 2.24 -11.58
C ALA A 119 -26.49 2.70 -11.90
N GLN A 120 -27.41 2.58 -10.94
CA GLN A 120 -28.79 3.04 -11.08
C GLN A 120 -28.85 4.56 -11.30
N GLU A 121 -28.12 5.35 -10.50
CA GLU A 121 -28.03 6.80 -10.67
C GLU A 121 -27.47 7.16 -12.05
N MET A 122 -26.40 6.50 -12.49
CA MET A 122 -25.83 6.72 -13.82
C MET A 122 -26.84 6.42 -14.92
N ILE A 123 -27.49 5.25 -14.89
CA ILE A 123 -28.48 4.84 -15.90
C ILE A 123 -29.69 5.78 -15.92
N SER A 124 -30.13 6.27 -14.76
CA SER A 124 -31.26 7.22 -14.69
C SER A 124 -31.01 8.55 -15.40
N LYS A 125 -29.74 8.91 -15.63
CA LYS A 125 -29.33 10.13 -16.35
C LYS A 125 -29.06 9.89 -17.84
N LEU A 126 -29.19 8.64 -18.31
CA LEU A 126 -28.96 8.27 -19.69
C LEU A 126 -30.30 8.11 -20.40
N ASP A 127 -30.57 8.97 -21.38
CA ASP A 127 -31.73 8.86 -22.29
C ASP A 127 -31.54 7.80 -23.39
N ASP A 128 -30.71 6.78 -23.14
CA ASP A 128 -30.28 5.84 -24.16
C ASP A 128 -30.30 4.39 -23.65
N ASN A 129 -31.13 3.57 -24.29
CA ASN A 129 -31.19 2.13 -24.06
C ASN A 129 -30.08 1.35 -24.79
N SER A 130 -29.11 2.04 -25.37
CA SER A 130 -27.94 1.50 -26.05
C SER A 130 -27.26 0.34 -25.33
N SER A 131 -26.81 -0.62 -26.15
CA SER A 131 -26.01 -1.77 -25.74
C SER A 131 -24.63 -1.38 -25.19
N LYS A 132 -24.18 -0.14 -25.38
CA LYS A 132 -22.91 0.37 -24.82
C LYS A 132 -22.89 0.40 -23.30
N TYR A 133 -24.07 0.42 -22.64
CA TYR A 133 -24.19 0.45 -21.19
C TYR A 133 -24.47 -0.93 -20.57
N VAL A 134 -24.37 -2.02 -21.34
CA VAL A 134 -24.52 -3.39 -20.82
C VAL A 134 -23.62 -3.64 -19.59
N PRO A 135 -22.32 -3.28 -19.58
CA PRO A 135 -21.49 -3.50 -18.39
C PRO A 135 -21.96 -2.77 -17.13
N VAL A 136 -22.63 -1.61 -17.29
CA VAL A 136 -23.18 -0.85 -16.15
C VAL A 136 -24.51 -1.46 -15.70
N LYS A 137 -25.33 -1.92 -16.64
CA LYS A 137 -26.59 -2.63 -16.37
C LYS A 137 -26.34 -3.96 -15.64
N GLU A 138 -25.24 -4.65 -15.93
CA GLU A 138 -24.82 -5.88 -15.22
C GLU A 138 -24.44 -5.65 -13.74
N LEU A 139 -24.19 -4.40 -13.33
CA LEU A 139 -23.97 -4.06 -11.92
C LEU A 139 -25.29 -3.89 -11.15
N LEU A 140 -26.44 -3.84 -11.83
CA LEU A 140 -27.73 -3.77 -11.18
C LEU A 140 -28.06 -5.13 -10.57
N LEU A 141 -28.61 -5.10 -9.37
CA LEU A 141 -29.10 -6.24 -8.65
C LEU A 141 -30.61 -6.26 -8.85
N SER A 142 -31.22 -7.45 -8.84
CA SER A 142 -32.67 -7.54 -8.69
C SER A 142 -33.11 -6.98 -7.34
N ASP A 143 -34.38 -6.57 -7.24
CA ASP A 143 -34.94 -6.06 -6.00
C ASP A 143 -34.84 -7.09 -4.86
N GLU A 144 -35.00 -8.38 -5.18
CA GLU A 144 -34.84 -9.48 -4.22
C GLU A 144 -33.40 -9.61 -3.70
N GLU A 145 -32.40 -9.57 -4.58
CA GLU A 145 -30.98 -9.65 -4.20
C GLU A 145 -30.56 -8.43 -3.37
N LEU A 146 -30.99 -7.24 -3.79
CA LEU A 146 -30.72 -6.00 -3.07
C LEU A 146 -31.33 -6.05 -1.67
N GLN A 147 -32.57 -6.49 -1.55
CA GLN A 147 -33.25 -6.60 -0.25
C GLN A 147 -32.55 -7.64 0.64
N LYS A 148 -32.21 -8.82 0.12
CA LYS A 148 -31.42 -9.84 0.85
C LYS A 148 -30.11 -9.27 1.39
N LEU A 149 -29.36 -8.51 0.58
CA LEU A 149 -28.11 -7.90 1.01
C LEU A 149 -28.31 -6.80 2.06
N ARG A 150 -29.38 -6.00 1.95
CA ARG A 150 -29.70 -4.96 2.93
C ARG A 150 -30.14 -5.52 4.28
N ASP A 151 -30.86 -6.64 4.26
CA ASP A 151 -31.27 -7.35 5.47
C ASP A 151 -30.07 -8.03 6.13
N LYS A 152 -29.19 -8.66 5.33
CA LYS A 152 -27.94 -9.25 5.81
C LYS A 152 -26.96 -8.19 6.36
N TYR A 153 -26.88 -7.03 5.71
CA TYR A 153 -25.94 -5.95 6.06
C TYR A 153 -26.65 -4.60 6.27
N PRO A 154 -27.24 -4.37 7.46
CA PRO A 154 -27.84 -3.09 7.78
C PRO A 154 -26.84 -1.93 7.70
N LYS A 155 -27.33 -0.71 7.39
CA LYS A 155 -26.47 0.49 7.23
C LYS A 155 -25.50 0.71 8.41
N LYS A 156 -25.96 0.50 9.64
CA LYS A 156 -25.13 0.64 10.86
C LYS A 156 -23.97 -0.36 10.87
N TYR A 157 -24.22 -1.60 10.45
CA TYR A 157 -23.19 -2.63 10.32
C TYR A 157 -22.15 -2.23 9.27
N ILE A 158 -22.59 -1.79 8.08
CA ILE A 158 -21.69 -1.33 7.02
C ILE A 158 -20.83 -0.14 7.50
N SER A 159 -21.44 0.81 8.21
CA SER A 159 -20.71 1.95 8.78
C SER A 159 -19.63 1.50 9.77
N HIS A 160 -19.97 0.60 10.68
CA HIS A 160 -19.03 0.05 11.65
C HIS A 160 -17.89 -0.73 10.96
N LEU A 161 -18.24 -1.55 9.96
CA LEU A 161 -17.26 -2.31 9.18
C LEU A 161 -16.29 -1.39 8.43
N ASN A 162 -16.79 -0.34 7.77
CA ASN A 162 -15.92 0.64 7.09
C ASN A 162 -15.00 1.37 8.08
N GLN A 163 -15.49 1.70 9.28
CA GLN A 163 -14.66 2.32 10.32
C GLN A 163 -13.57 1.36 10.80
N LYS A 164 -13.93 0.11 11.13
CA LYS A 164 -13.01 -0.95 11.57
C LYS A 164 -11.87 -1.16 10.58
N TRP A 165 -12.19 -1.14 9.28
CA TRP A 165 -11.24 -1.35 8.18
C TRP A 165 -10.63 -0.05 7.64
N SER A 166 -10.86 1.09 8.30
CA SER A 166 -10.18 2.34 7.95
C SER A 166 -8.70 2.24 8.30
N PHE A 167 -7.85 2.89 7.51
CA PHE A 167 -6.41 2.91 7.74
C PHE A 167 -6.05 3.38 9.15
N SER A 168 -6.69 4.46 9.61
CA SER A 168 -6.49 5.02 10.94
C SER A 168 -6.88 4.07 12.07
N GLU A 169 -8.01 3.36 11.95
CA GLU A 169 -8.44 2.43 13.00
C GLU A 169 -7.53 1.19 13.04
N MET A 170 -7.11 0.67 11.89
CA MET A 170 -6.15 -0.43 11.84
C MET A 170 -4.81 -0.04 12.48
N ILE A 171 -4.26 1.13 12.16
CA ILE A 171 -3.04 1.64 12.80
C ILE A 171 -3.23 1.78 14.31
N LYS A 172 -4.35 2.35 14.76
CA LYS A 172 -4.65 2.50 16.18
C LYS A 172 -4.73 1.14 16.89
N VAL A 173 -5.33 0.13 16.29
CA VAL A 173 -5.37 -1.22 16.86
C VAL A 173 -3.97 -1.82 16.95
N LEU A 174 -3.16 -1.67 15.90
CA LEU A 174 -1.79 -2.21 15.86
C LEU A 174 -0.86 -1.49 16.85
N ALA A 175 -0.93 -0.17 16.94
CA ALA A 175 -0.10 0.64 17.83
C ALA A 175 -0.42 0.44 19.33
N ASN A 176 -1.62 -0.05 19.66
CA ASN A 176 -1.99 -0.41 21.03
C ASN A 176 -1.80 -1.91 21.32
N SER A 177 -1.07 -2.62 20.47
CA SER A 177 -0.76 -4.04 20.68
C SER A 177 0.50 -4.22 21.53
N ASP A 178 0.69 -5.43 22.05
CA ASP A 178 1.92 -5.81 22.76
C ASP A 178 3.12 -6.09 21.81
N ILE A 179 2.98 -5.80 20.50
CA ILE A 179 3.98 -6.10 19.47
C ILE A 179 4.77 -4.83 19.17
N GLN A 180 5.99 -4.74 19.71
CA GLN A 180 6.87 -3.57 19.58
C GLN A 180 7.17 -3.17 18.12
N GLU A 181 7.17 -4.13 17.20
CA GLU A 181 7.37 -3.85 15.77
C GLU A 181 6.25 -2.97 15.18
N PHE A 182 5.08 -2.90 15.82
CA PHE A 182 3.94 -2.13 15.34
C PHE A 182 4.02 -0.64 15.74
N ASP A 183 4.80 -0.29 16.77
CA ASP A 183 5.07 1.12 17.13
C ASP A 183 5.70 1.89 15.96
N LYS A 184 6.54 1.19 15.19
CA LYS A 184 7.22 1.73 14.02
C LYS A 184 6.28 2.00 12.84
N LEU A 185 5.04 1.48 12.87
CA LEU A 185 4.03 1.70 11.83
C LEU A 185 3.33 3.05 11.98
N ALA A 186 3.38 3.67 13.17
CA ALA A 186 2.73 4.96 13.41
C ALA A 186 3.31 6.07 12.52
N SER A 187 4.61 6.04 12.23
CA SER A 187 5.27 7.00 11.33
C SER A 187 4.75 6.93 9.89
N MET A 188 4.14 5.82 9.49
CA MET A 188 3.56 5.64 8.15
C MET A 188 2.30 6.47 7.92
N TYR A 189 1.66 6.98 9.00
CA TYR A 189 0.47 7.81 8.90
C TYR A 189 0.72 9.11 8.13
N TYR A 190 1.93 9.67 8.27
CA TYR A 190 2.32 10.87 7.54
C TYR A 190 2.33 10.63 6.03
N GLY A 191 3.01 9.55 5.58
CA GLY A 191 3.05 9.19 4.17
C GLY A 191 1.67 8.84 3.59
N TYR A 192 0.83 8.16 4.37
CA TYR A 192 -0.55 7.85 3.95
C TYR A 192 -1.40 9.12 3.75
N SER A 193 -1.33 10.06 4.69
CA SER A 193 -2.04 11.34 4.61
C SER A 193 -1.55 12.17 3.45
N LEU A 194 -0.23 12.24 3.25
CA LEU A 194 0.37 12.97 2.14
C LEU A 194 -0.08 12.44 0.77
N GLY A 195 -0.05 11.12 0.57
CA GLY A 195 -0.55 10.49 -0.67
C GLY A 195 -2.03 10.77 -0.95
N SER A 196 -2.82 11.11 0.08
CA SER A 196 -4.23 11.47 -0.08
C SER A 196 -4.42 12.79 -0.83
N HIS A 197 -3.61 13.79 -0.53
CA HIS A 197 -3.65 15.09 -1.21
C HIS A 197 -3.38 14.94 -2.72
N PHE A 198 -2.38 14.12 -3.08
CA PHE A 198 -2.08 13.81 -4.49
C PHE A 198 -3.18 13.00 -5.17
N THR A 199 -3.76 12.01 -4.46
CA THR A 199 -4.86 11.19 -5.00
C THR A 199 -6.09 12.04 -5.33
N HIS A 200 -6.37 13.05 -4.50
CA HIS A 200 -7.53 13.92 -4.66
C HIS A 200 -7.25 15.19 -5.48
N GLN A 201 -6.00 15.41 -5.89
CA GLN A 201 -5.56 16.61 -6.60
C GLN A 201 -6.02 17.90 -5.91
N ASP A 202 -5.91 17.93 -4.58
CA ASP A 202 -6.30 19.11 -3.82
C ASP A 202 -5.21 20.20 -3.83
N GLY A 203 -5.55 21.35 -3.25
CA GLY A 203 -4.66 22.52 -3.22
C GLY A 203 -3.35 22.26 -2.50
N ASP A 204 -3.32 21.41 -1.48
CA ASP A 204 -2.09 21.07 -0.75
C ASP A 204 -1.17 20.22 -1.64
N GLY A 205 -1.72 19.19 -2.28
CA GLY A 205 -0.96 18.34 -3.21
C GLY A 205 -0.39 19.12 -4.40
N ILE A 206 -1.23 19.94 -5.06
CA ILE A 206 -0.81 20.78 -6.18
C ILE A 206 0.18 21.86 -5.70
N GLY A 207 -0.05 22.45 -4.53
CA GLY A 207 0.81 23.46 -3.93
C GLY A 207 2.23 22.95 -3.66
N MET A 208 2.39 21.71 -3.22
CA MET A 208 3.71 21.09 -3.03
C MET A 208 4.48 20.91 -4.33
N ILE A 209 3.79 20.56 -5.42
CA ILE A 209 4.42 20.44 -6.75
C ILE A 209 4.87 21.83 -7.21
N TRP A 210 3.98 22.82 -7.09
CA TRP A 210 4.27 24.20 -7.46
C TRP A 210 5.44 24.77 -6.65
N ASP A 211 5.47 24.59 -5.34
CA ASP A 211 6.59 25.01 -4.48
C ASP A 211 7.91 24.41 -4.98
N ARG A 212 7.93 23.10 -5.26
CA ARG A 212 9.15 22.41 -5.70
C ARG A 212 9.64 22.90 -7.07
N GLN A 213 8.73 23.20 -7.99
CA GLN A 213 9.06 23.72 -9.32
C GLN A 213 9.62 25.15 -9.28
N ASN A 214 9.27 25.95 -8.27
CA ASN A 214 9.73 27.33 -8.12
C ASN A 214 11.04 27.46 -7.32
N ARG A 215 11.62 26.36 -6.84
CA ARG A 215 12.94 26.34 -6.20
C ARG A 215 14.05 26.52 -7.24
N ASP A 216 15.18 27.06 -6.81
CA ASP A 216 16.39 27.07 -7.63
C ASP A 216 16.83 25.64 -7.98
N THR A 217 17.55 25.48 -9.10
CA THR A 217 17.88 24.17 -9.66
C THR A 217 18.58 23.25 -8.66
N LYS A 218 19.52 23.76 -7.85
CA LYS A 218 20.26 22.93 -6.89
C LYS A 218 19.33 22.43 -5.78
N ARG A 219 18.54 23.32 -5.19
CA ARG A 219 17.57 22.96 -4.15
C ARG A 219 16.48 22.04 -4.67
N ARG A 220 15.97 22.28 -5.89
CA ARG A 220 14.99 21.42 -6.55
C ARG A 220 15.52 20.00 -6.80
N LEU A 221 16.70 19.86 -7.41
CA LEU A 221 17.24 18.54 -7.73
C LEU A 221 17.61 17.74 -6.47
N SER A 222 18.15 18.40 -5.43
CA SER A 222 18.46 17.73 -4.16
C SER A 222 17.20 17.20 -3.46
N ILE A 223 16.11 17.99 -3.39
CA ILE A 223 14.86 17.52 -2.76
C ILE A 223 14.17 16.44 -3.60
N GLU A 224 14.25 16.50 -4.94
CA GLU A 224 13.71 15.46 -5.81
C GLU A 224 14.48 14.14 -5.63
N LEU A 225 15.82 14.20 -5.52
CA LEU A 225 16.65 13.02 -5.24
C LEU A 225 16.35 12.41 -3.88
N ALA A 226 16.29 13.24 -2.82
CA ALA A 226 15.94 12.81 -1.48
C ALA A 226 14.53 12.20 -1.45
N HIS A 227 13.57 12.79 -2.16
CA HIS A 227 12.21 12.29 -2.25
C HIS A 227 12.13 10.92 -2.93
N GLY A 228 12.78 10.75 -4.09
CA GLY A 228 12.84 9.46 -4.77
C GLY A 228 13.57 8.39 -3.95
N SER A 229 14.67 8.76 -3.31
CA SER A 229 15.46 7.87 -2.45
C SER A 229 14.69 7.42 -1.21
N ARG A 230 13.88 8.32 -0.61
CA ARG A 230 12.97 7.97 0.48
C ARG A 230 12.00 6.87 0.05
N PHE A 231 11.36 6.99 -1.11
CA PHE A 231 10.44 5.93 -1.57
C PHE A 231 11.14 4.59 -1.76
N VAL A 232 12.35 4.59 -2.32
CA VAL A 232 13.14 3.36 -2.46
C VAL A 232 13.35 2.71 -1.08
N SER A 233 13.76 3.49 -0.09
CA SER A 233 13.94 3.02 1.29
C SER A 233 12.63 2.52 1.92
N ASP A 234 11.56 3.29 1.79
CA ASP A 234 10.25 2.96 2.36
C ASP A 234 9.68 1.66 1.75
N ILE A 235 9.73 1.53 0.42
CA ILE A 235 9.25 0.34 -0.30
C ILE A 235 10.01 -0.93 0.12
N LEU A 236 11.34 -0.83 0.27
CA LEU A 236 12.17 -1.93 0.75
C LEU A 236 11.88 -2.27 2.21
N SER A 237 11.70 -1.26 3.05
CA SER A 237 11.34 -1.44 4.46
C SER A 237 9.99 -2.16 4.58
N LEU A 238 8.97 -1.72 3.84
CA LEU A 238 7.64 -2.35 3.82
C LEU A 238 7.70 -3.77 3.28
N THR A 239 8.49 -4.03 2.22
CA THR A 239 8.69 -5.39 1.71
C THR A 239 9.32 -6.29 2.76
N THR A 240 10.38 -5.81 3.41
CA THR A 240 11.10 -6.56 4.45
C THR A 240 10.19 -6.87 5.64
N LEU A 241 9.37 -5.90 6.05
CA LEU A 241 8.35 -6.08 7.10
C LEU A 241 7.33 -7.16 6.71
N ARG A 242 6.78 -7.09 5.49
CA ARG A 242 5.85 -8.12 4.98
C ARG A 242 6.50 -9.49 4.93
N THR A 243 7.73 -9.61 4.43
CA THR A 243 8.46 -10.89 4.36
C THR A 243 8.71 -11.46 5.74
N THR A 244 9.16 -10.62 6.68
CA THR A 244 9.39 -11.05 8.07
C THR A 244 8.09 -11.52 8.73
N LEU A 245 6.99 -10.78 8.54
CA LEU A 245 5.68 -11.18 9.01
C LEU A 245 5.26 -12.54 8.42
N TYR A 246 5.44 -12.71 7.13
CA TYR A 246 5.09 -13.94 6.42
C TYR A 246 5.89 -15.13 6.96
N LEU A 247 7.21 -15.01 7.11
CA LEU A 247 8.06 -16.06 7.69
C LEU A 247 7.63 -16.42 9.12
N LYS A 248 7.37 -15.41 9.96
CA LYS A 248 6.88 -15.60 11.34
C LYS A 248 5.54 -16.34 11.35
N PHE A 249 4.62 -15.96 10.46
CA PHE A 249 3.30 -16.57 10.36
C PHE A 249 3.36 -18.07 10.01
N TYR A 250 4.32 -18.48 9.18
CA TYR A 250 4.56 -19.88 8.82
C TYR A 250 5.55 -20.61 9.75
N GLY A 251 6.00 -19.98 10.83
CA GLY A 251 6.96 -20.55 11.77
C GLY A 251 8.33 -20.89 11.15
N VAL A 252 8.74 -20.13 10.13
CA VAL A 252 10.01 -20.35 9.42
C VAL A 252 11.11 -19.50 10.03
N ASP A 253 12.28 -20.09 10.26
CA ASP A 253 13.48 -19.40 10.74
C ASP A 253 13.86 -18.27 9.76
N PRO A 254 14.04 -17.02 10.23
CA PRO A 254 14.40 -15.88 9.38
C PRO A 254 15.83 -15.91 8.85
N LYS A 255 16.64 -16.95 9.14
CA LYS A 255 18.00 -17.13 8.60
C LYS A 255 18.18 -16.77 7.12
N PRO A 256 17.27 -17.11 6.19
CA PRO A 256 17.38 -16.71 4.78
C PRO A 256 17.49 -15.19 4.56
N MET A 257 16.97 -14.38 5.50
CA MET A 257 17.04 -12.92 5.45
C MET A 257 18.40 -12.36 5.89
N THR A 258 19.25 -13.15 6.57
CA THR A 258 20.52 -12.65 7.15
C THR A 258 21.46 -12.03 6.13
N THR A 259 21.65 -12.69 4.98
CA THR A 259 22.48 -12.16 3.89
C THR A 259 21.80 -10.98 3.22
N LEU A 260 20.47 -11.03 3.06
CA LEU A 260 19.69 -9.98 2.44
C LEU A 260 19.73 -8.68 3.25
N TYR A 261 19.72 -8.75 4.57
CA TYR A 261 19.85 -7.59 5.45
C TYR A 261 21.14 -6.80 5.24
N LYS A 262 22.25 -7.47 4.89
CA LYS A 262 23.51 -6.78 4.58
C LYS A 262 23.41 -5.94 3.31
N HIS A 263 22.77 -6.48 2.28
CA HIS A 263 22.56 -5.74 1.03
C HIS A 263 21.53 -4.60 1.20
N LEU A 264 20.48 -4.84 2.00
CA LEU A 264 19.51 -3.81 2.36
C LEU A 264 20.18 -2.65 3.11
N ASP A 265 21.03 -2.93 4.09
CA ASP A 265 21.74 -1.92 4.89
C ASP A 265 22.63 -1.01 4.03
N ILE A 266 23.32 -1.57 3.03
CA ILE A 266 24.11 -0.77 2.07
C ILE A 266 23.22 0.22 1.33
N LEU A 267 22.08 -0.23 0.81
CA LEU A 267 21.17 0.62 0.05
C LEU A 267 20.46 1.65 0.94
N PHE A 268 20.10 1.28 2.18
CA PHE A 268 19.53 2.21 3.15
C PHE A 268 20.48 3.35 3.48
N LYS A 269 21.75 3.05 3.77
CA LYS A 269 22.79 4.08 4.01
C LYS A 269 22.97 5.02 2.83
N GLU A 270 22.95 4.49 1.62
CA GLU A 270 23.03 5.29 0.41
C GLU A 270 21.83 6.23 0.25
N THR A 271 20.59 5.73 0.46
CA THR A 271 19.40 6.58 0.44
C THR A 271 19.38 7.64 1.55
N GLU A 272 19.92 7.31 2.73
CA GLU A 272 20.03 8.23 3.86
C GLU A 272 21.01 9.37 3.55
N ASN A 273 22.10 9.10 2.83
CA ASN A 273 23.06 10.13 2.44
C ASN A 273 22.43 11.19 1.54
N TYR A 274 21.56 10.81 0.59
CA TYR A 274 20.84 11.78 -0.24
C TYR A 274 19.86 12.64 0.56
N TYR A 275 19.25 12.09 1.60
CA TYR A 275 18.42 12.87 2.51
C TYR A 275 19.26 13.89 3.30
N LYS A 276 20.43 13.47 3.81
CA LYS A 276 21.36 14.36 4.52
C LYS A 276 21.85 15.49 3.62
N GLU A 277 22.29 15.17 2.41
CA GLU A 277 22.75 16.18 1.44
C GLU A 277 21.66 17.22 1.13
N TRP A 278 20.42 16.77 0.92
CA TRP A 278 19.29 17.70 0.77
C TRP A 278 19.10 18.59 2.01
N PHE A 279 19.17 18.00 3.20
CA PHE A 279 19.00 18.74 4.45
C PHE A 279 20.05 19.83 4.62
N GLU A 280 21.32 19.53 4.35
CA GLU A 280 22.44 20.49 4.36
C GLU A 280 22.19 21.64 3.37
N ILE A 281 21.78 21.33 2.15
CA ILE A 281 21.48 22.31 1.11
C ILE A 281 20.29 23.22 1.49
N GLU A 282 19.27 22.67 2.15
CA GLU A 282 17.99 23.35 2.39
C GLU A 282 17.96 24.17 3.69
N TYR A 283 18.73 23.74 4.70
CA TYR A 283 18.60 24.23 6.07
C TYR A 283 19.91 24.70 6.72
N GLU A 284 21.09 24.18 6.37
CA GLU A 284 22.32 24.53 7.12
C GLU A 284 22.91 25.92 6.80
N ASN A 285 22.36 26.64 5.82
CA ASN A 285 22.73 28.03 5.51
C ASN A 285 21.59 29.04 5.81
N LYS A 286 20.64 28.69 6.68
CA LYS A 286 19.60 29.58 7.22
C LYS A 286 19.85 29.86 8.69
#